data_AF-C5LKF3-F1
#
_entry.id   AF-C5LKF3-F1
#
_cell.length_a   1.000
_cell.length_b   1.000
_cell.length_c   1.000
_cell.angle_alpha   90.00
_cell.angle_beta   90.00
_cell.angle_gamma   90.00
#
_symmetry.space_group_name_H-M   'P 1'
#
loop_
_entity.id
_entity.type
_entity.pdbx_description
1 polymer ?
#
loop_
_entity_poly.entity_id
_entity_poly.type
_entity_poly.pdbx_seq_one_letter_code
_entity_poly.pdbx_strand_id
1 'polypeptide(L)'
;MQKAYLEAISIPEAWSILDSTAKRTTVTIAVIDDGVEATHPDLEGTVIKGYNVIDKNDDTRPRGRHGTGMAGIVGAIRNNMIGLAGILDSVRILPIFDGEVPSFPAMADAFTYLINKRKDDVKVILMTEGSGSSSSQFVTDKILEATAAGMLVVVAAGNHHFDLDITPDFPCSFGRSPTDGVLCVAATYGTKMQLTDDSNFALAVDIAAPGNEIVTTDLRGKYATAKHTSPAAAIVAGIAGML
;
A
#
# COMPACT_ATOMS: atom_id res chain seq x y z
N MET A 1 -7.57 -16.96 -10.94
CA MET A 1 -8.04 -16.33 -9.69
C MET A 1 -7.87 -14.82 -9.71
N GLN A 2 -6.71 -14.27 -10.11
CA GLN A 2 -6.51 -12.82 -10.19
C GLN A 2 -7.49 -12.06 -11.11
N LYS A 3 -7.79 -12.61 -12.30
CA LYS A 3 -8.59 -11.96 -13.34
C LYS A 3 -9.91 -11.34 -12.85
N ALA A 4 -10.65 -12.05 -12.01
CA ALA A 4 -12.01 -11.66 -11.65
C ALA A 4 -12.06 -10.31 -10.89
N TYR A 5 -11.21 -10.12 -9.88
CA TYR A 5 -11.21 -8.85 -9.14
C TYR A 5 -10.63 -7.71 -9.96
N LEU A 6 -9.66 -7.97 -10.85
CA LEU A 6 -9.12 -6.94 -11.73
C LEU A 6 -10.16 -6.43 -12.74
N GLU A 7 -10.95 -7.31 -13.32
CA GLU A 7 -12.06 -6.93 -14.21
C GLU A 7 -13.15 -6.16 -13.46
N ALA A 8 -13.43 -6.50 -12.20
CA ALA A 8 -14.45 -5.80 -11.40
C ALA A 8 -14.10 -4.33 -11.11
N ILE A 9 -12.82 -3.96 -11.19
CA ILE A 9 -12.32 -2.59 -11.04
C ILE A 9 -11.68 -2.04 -12.33
N SER A 10 -11.99 -2.65 -13.48
CA SER A 10 -11.60 -2.18 -14.82
C SER A 10 -10.10 -1.99 -15.04
N ILE A 11 -9.27 -2.80 -14.37
CA ILE A 11 -7.81 -2.73 -14.50
C ILE A 11 -7.33 -3.12 -15.90
N PRO A 12 -7.87 -4.16 -16.57
CA PRO A 12 -7.48 -4.48 -17.95
C PRO A 12 -7.70 -3.33 -18.93
N GLU A 13 -8.78 -2.57 -18.78
CA GLU A 13 -9.09 -1.39 -19.58
C GLU A 13 -8.10 -0.26 -19.29
N ALA A 14 -7.78 -0.01 -18.02
CA ALA A 14 -6.76 0.96 -17.62
C ALA A 14 -5.39 0.60 -18.20
N TRP A 15 -5.01 -0.68 -18.16
CA TRP A 15 -3.78 -1.17 -18.80
C TRP A 15 -3.78 -0.94 -20.30
N SER A 16 -4.89 -1.16 -21.00
CA SER A 16 -4.97 -0.87 -22.44
C SER A 16 -4.69 0.59 -22.76
N ILE A 17 -5.11 1.53 -21.90
CA ILE A 17 -4.81 2.96 -22.06
C ILE A 17 -3.31 3.21 -21.82
N LEU A 18 -2.76 2.68 -20.72
CA LEU A 18 -1.35 2.86 -20.37
C LEU A 18 -0.41 2.26 -21.43
N ASP A 19 -0.70 1.05 -21.91
CA ASP A 19 0.09 0.35 -22.92
C ASP A 19 0.09 1.09 -24.27
N SER A 20 -0.98 1.83 -24.57
CA SER A 20 -1.07 2.69 -25.77
C SER A 20 -0.39 4.06 -25.61
N THR A 21 0.02 4.42 -24.39
CA THR A 21 0.60 5.73 -24.09
C THR A 21 2.09 5.76 -24.40
N ALA A 22 2.50 6.59 -25.37
CA ALA A 22 3.87 6.59 -25.92
C ALA A 22 4.98 6.98 -24.91
N LYS A 23 4.65 7.73 -23.85
CA LYS A 23 5.59 8.09 -22.78
C LYS A 23 4.93 7.86 -21.44
N ARG A 24 5.39 6.84 -20.72
CA ARG A 24 5.02 6.58 -19.32
C ARG A 24 6.11 7.13 -18.41
N THR A 25 5.70 7.87 -17.38
CA THR A 25 6.61 8.31 -16.32
C THR A 25 6.63 7.24 -15.25
N THR A 26 7.82 6.75 -14.89
CA THR A 26 7.94 5.80 -13.78
C THR A 26 7.64 6.49 -12.46
N VAL A 27 6.67 5.96 -11.71
CA VAL A 27 6.28 6.48 -10.40
C VAL A 27 6.97 5.70 -9.28
N THR A 28 7.42 6.37 -8.23
CA THR A 28 7.92 5.71 -7.02
C THR A 28 6.82 5.62 -5.97
N ILE A 29 6.53 4.40 -5.52
CA ILE A 29 5.61 4.11 -4.43
C ILE A 29 6.43 3.59 -3.25
N ALA A 30 6.38 4.30 -2.12
CA ALA A 30 6.97 3.83 -0.87
C ALA A 30 6.03 2.83 -0.20
N VAL A 31 6.58 1.71 0.29
CA VAL A 31 5.86 0.70 1.06
C VAL A 31 6.47 0.65 2.45
N ILE A 32 5.73 1.18 3.44
CA ILE A 32 6.08 1.12 4.87
C ILE A 32 5.50 -0.18 5.43
N ASP A 33 6.37 -1.16 5.73
CA ASP A 33 5.95 -2.50 6.15
C ASP A 33 7.14 -3.35 6.69
N ASP A 34 6.90 -4.65 6.91
CA ASP A 34 7.84 -5.65 7.45
C ASP A 34 9.00 -6.08 6.51
N GLY A 35 9.23 -5.29 5.46
CA GLY A 35 10.29 -5.46 4.46
C GLY A 35 9.80 -6.14 3.17
N VAL A 36 10.67 -6.13 2.15
CA VAL A 36 10.30 -6.61 0.80
C VAL A 36 11.40 -7.52 0.25
N GLU A 37 11.01 -8.71 -0.22
CA GLU A 37 11.90 -9.61 -0.96
C GLU A 37 12.21 -9.04 -2.35
N ALA A 38 13.20 -8.14 -2.44
CA ALA A 38 13.61 -7.54 -3.71
C ALA A 38 14.12 -8.55 -4.76
N THR A 39 14.52 -9.75 -4.31
CA THR A 39 14.99 -10.86 -5.15
C THR A 39 13.86 -11.80 -5.58
N HIS A 40 12.61 -11.51 -5.24
CA HIS A 40 11.47 -12.29 -5.72
C HIS A 40 11.43 -12.18 -7.26
N PRO A 41 11.33 -13.29 -8.03
CA PRO A 41 11.43 -13.25 -9.50
C PRO A 41 10.41 -12.31 -10.16
N ASP A 42 9.24 -12.16 -9.53
CA ASP A 42 8.16 -11.28 -10.00
C ASP A 42 8.28 -9.81 -9.54
N LEU A 43 9.33 -9.47 -8.78
CA LEU A 43 9.61 -8.12 -8.28
C LEU A 43 11.03 -7.62 -8.65
N GLU A 44 11.86 -8.49 -9.24
CA GLU A 44 13.24 -8.21 -9.54
C GLU A 44 13.38 -7.04 -10.52
N GLY A 45 14.08 -5.98 -10.09
CA GLY A 45 14.22 -4.74 -10.87
C GLY A 45 13.11 -3.71 -10.64
N THR A 46 11.97 -4.10 -10.08
CA THR A 46 10.91 -3.16 -9.64
C THR A 46 11.24 -2.57 -8.26
N VAL A 47 11.75 -3.40 -7.35
CA VAL A 47 12.10 -2.99 -5.99
C VAL A 47 13.46 -2.31 -5.98
N ILE A 48 13.51 -1.05 -5.55
CA ILE A 48 14.73 -0.26 -5.45
C ILE A 48 15.28 -0.25 -4.02
N LYS A 49 16.51 0.26 -3.86
CA LYS A 49 17.15 0.39 -2.55
C LYS A 49 16.30 1.20 -1.57
N GLY A 50 15.87 0.52 -0.51
CA GLY A 50 15.05 1.03 0.58
C GLY A 50 15.83 1.63 1.74
N TYR A 51 15.10 1.88 2.83
CA TYR A 51 15.69 2.30 4.11
C TYR A 51 15.02 1.60 5.29
N ASN A 52 15.83 1.13 6.23
CA ASN A 52 15.39 0.56 7.48
C ASN A 52 15.54 1.63 8.58
N VAL A 53 14.41 2.08 9.12
CA VAL A 53 14.40 3.15 10.13
C VAL A 53 14.77 2.66 11.52
N ILE A 54 14.59 1.35 11.79
CA ILE A 54 14.93 0.73 13.07
C ILE A 54 16.46 0.70 13.25
N ASP A 55 17.17 0.13 12.28
CA ASP A 55 18.62 -0.06 12.35
C ASP A 55 19.40 1.08 11.67
N LYS A 56 18.69 2.01 11.03
CA LYS A 56 19.24 3.20 10.34
C LYS A 56 20.25 2.84 9.24
N ASN A 57 19.87 1.87 8.41
CA ASN A 57 20.67 1.37 7.29
C ASN A 57 19.80 1.05 6.07
N ASP A 58 20.35 0.39 5.06
CA ASP A 58 19.66 0.03 3.81
C ASP A 58 19.11 -1.41 3.79
N ASP A 59 19.21 -2.14 4.90
CA ASP A 59 18.73 -3.53 5.00
C ASP A 59 17.22 -3.57 5.21
N THR A 60 16.52 -3.61 4.08
CA THR A 60 15.05 -3.73 3.98
C THR A 60 14.60 -5.14 3.59
N ARG A 61 15.45 -6.14 3.80
CA ARG A 61 15.06 -7.55 3.59
C ARG A 61 13.83 -7.88 4.45
N PRO A 62 12.95 -8.77 3.98
CA PRO A 62 11.74 -9.10 4.71
C PRO A 62 12.07 -9.77 6.04
N ARG A 63 11.42 -9.31 7.12
CA ARG A 63 11.36 -10.02 8.40
C ARG A 63 10.01 -10.72 8.57
N GLY A 64 8.98 -10.24 7.88
CA GLY A 64 7.74 -10.97 7.65
C GLY A 64 7.41 -11.08 6.16
N ARG A 65 6.21 -11.57 5.85
CA ARG A 65 5.76 -11.78 4.47
C ARG A 65 4.86 -10.67 3.95
N HIS A 66 4.41 -9.77 4.82
CA HIS A 66 3.31 -8.87 4.54
C HIS A 66 3.73 -7.81 3.50
N GLY A 67 4.87 -7.16 3.69
CA GLY A 67 5.38 -6.13 2.81
C GLY A 67 5.72 -6.66 1.42
N THR A 68 6.26 -7.88 1.34
CA THR A 68 6.46 -8.57 0.05
C THR A 68 5.13 -8.81 -0.66
N GLY A 69 4.10 -9.21 0.06
CA GLY A 69 2.75 -9.35 -0.50
C GLY A 69 2.12 -8.02 -0.93
N MET A 70 2.34 -6.92 -0.21
CA MET A 70 1.82 -5.62 -0.64
C MET A 70 2.54 -5.11 -1.89
N ALA A 71 3.87 -5.28 -1.95
CA ALA A 71 4.69 -4.95 -3.10
C ALA A 71 4.26 -5.72 -4.37
N GLY A 72 3.96 -7.01 -4.24
CA GLY A 72 3.45 -7.84 -5.35
C GLY A 72 2.15 -7.31 -5.95
N ILE A 73 1.20 -6.91 -5.11
CA ILE A 73 -0.08 -6.33 -5.57
C ILE A 73 0.17 -5.01 -6.29
N VAL A 74 1.01 -4.13 -5.73
CA VAL A 74 1.32 -2.83 -6.32
C VAL A 74 2.00 -2.99 -7.69
N GLY A 75 3.03 -3.84 -7.80
CA GLY A 75 3.96 -3.78 -8.93
C GLY A 75 4.67 -5.07 -9.32
N ALA A 76 4.07 -6.24 -9.10
CA ALA A 76 4.55 -7.46 -9.75
C ALA A 76 4.65 -7.28 -11.28
N ILE A 77 5.70 -7.83 -11.88
CA ILE A 77 6.07 -7.58 -13.27
C ILE A 77 5.00 -8.17 -14.20
N ARG A 78 4.28 -7.30 -14.90
CA ARG A 78 3.30 -7.72 -15.92
C ARG A 78 3.98 -8.41 -17.10
N ASN A 79 3.25 -9.37 -17.70
CA ASN A 79 3.59 -10.02 -18.97
C ASN A 79 4.93 -10.79 -19.01
N ASN A 80 5.48 -11.18 -17.86
CA ASN A 80 6.69 -12.02 -17.75
C ASN A 80 6.40 -13.54 -17.76
N MET A 81 5.13 -13.93 -17.90
CA MET A 81 4.64 -15.32 -17.91
C MET A 81 4.83 -16.10 -16.60
N ILE A 82 5.07 -15.43 -15.48
CA ILE A 82 5.11 -16.04 -14.15
C ILE A 82 4.09 -15.36 -13.22
N GLY A 83 3.73 -16.05 -12.14
CA GLY A 83 3.04 -15.42 -11.02
C GLY A 83 1.77 -14.65 -11.33
N LEU A 84 1.83 -13.35 -11.07
CA LEU A 84 0.71 -12.41 -11.16
C LEU A 84 1.09 -11.13 -11.90
N ALA A 85 0.08 -10.39 -12.33
CA ALA A 85 0.25 -9.03 -12.81
C ALA A 85 0.04 -8.03 -11.67
N GLY A 86 1.04 -7.20 -11.36
CA GLY A 86 0.87 -6.06 -10.47
C GLY A 86 -0.09 -5.03 -11.06
N ILE A 87 -0.67 -4.18 -10.22
CA ILE A 87 -1.56 -3.11 -10.65
C ILE A 87 -0.84 -2.16 -11.60
N LEU A 88 0.37 -1.71 -11.28
CA LEU A 88 1.17 -0.80 -12.11
C LEU A 88 2.49 -1.44 -12.54
N ASP A 89 2.80 -1.46 -13.84
CA ASP A 89 4.04 -2.02 -14.37
C ASP A 89 5.20 -1.02 -14.48
N SER A 90 4.89 0.28 -14.56
CA SER A 90 5.87 1.37 -14.67
C SER A 90 6.12 2.00 -13.30
N VAL A 91 6.47 1.16 -12.32
CA VAL A 91 6.63 1.55 -10.91
C VAL A 91 8.01 1.21 -10.37
N ARG A 92 8.51 2.05 -9.45
CA ARG A 92 9.59 1.71 -8.53
C ARG A 92 9.00 1.53 -7.14
N ILE A 93 9.22 0.38 -6.53
CA ILE A 93 8.80 0.12 -5.15
C ILE A 93 9.97 0.47 -4.24
N LEU A 94 9.74 1.41 -3.33
CA LEU A 94 10.70 1.82 -2.31
C LEU A 94 10.33 1.18 -0.96
N PRO A 95 11.03 0.15 -0.50
CA PRO A 95 10.79 -0.42 0.82
C PRO A 95 11.23 0.55 1.92
N ILE A 96 10.37 0.77 2.91
CA ILE A 96 10.70 1.45 4.16
C ILE A 96 10.39 0.47 5.28
N PHE A 97 11.43 -0.09 5.89
CA PHE A 97 11.27 -1.06 6.97
C PHE A 97 11.16 -0.33 8.30
N ASP A 98 10.03 -0.45 8.98
CA ASP A 98 9.75 0.17 10.28
C ASP A 98 9.47 -0.84 11.41
N GLY A 99 9.68 -2.14 11.14
CA GLY A 99 9.73 -3.19 12.16
C GLY A 99 8.94 -4.43 11.79
N GLU A 100 9.02 -5.47 12.62
CA GLU A 100 8.07 -6.61 12.56
C GLU A 100 6.77 -6.31 13.31
N VAL A 101 6.84 -5.35 14.24
CA VAL A 101 5.72 -4.89 15.03
C VAL A 101 5.66 -3.37 14.86
N PRO A 102 4.56 -2.85 14.29
CA PRO A 102 4.38 -1.42 14.09
C PRO A 102 4.54 -0.65 15.40
N SER A 103 5.19 0.52 15.35
CA SER A 103 5.26 1.42 16.49
C SER A 103 5.19 2.87 16.05
N PHE A 104 4.57 3.75 16.85
CA PHE A 104 4.50 5.17 16.52
C PHE A 104 5.86 5.84 16.29
N PRO A 105 6.92 5.55 17.08
CA PRO A 105 8.24 6.10 16.78
C PRO A 105 8.77 5.68 15.41
N ALA A 106 8.65 4.40 15.05
CA ALA A 106 9.16 3.89 13.78
C ALA A 106 8.35 4.43 12.58
N MET A 107 7.02 4.48 12.68
CA MET A 107 6.16 5.12 11.69
C MET A 107 6.55 6.58 11.48
N ALA A 108 6.77 7.34 12.57
CA ALA A 108 7.19 8.74 12.47
C ALA A 108 8.57 8.88 11.80
N ASP A 109 9.53 8.01 12.12
CA ASP A 109 10.85 7.99 11.49
C ASP A 109 10.75 7.64 10.00
N ALA A 110 9.85 6.74 9.60
CA ALA A 110 9.56 6.39 8.20
C ALA A 110 9.07 7.60 7.40
N PHE A 111 8.03 8.29 7.88
CA PHE A 111 7.56 9.52 7.25
C PHE A 111 8.64 10.61 7.24
N THR A 112 9.38 10.78 8.34
CA THR A 112 10.48 11.76 8.44
C THR A 112 11.56 11.48 7.39
N TYR A 113 11.94 10.22 7.18
CA TYR A 113 12.88 9.84 6.12
C TYR A 113 12.33 10.19 4.73
N LEU A 114 11.08 9.83 4.44
CA LEU A 114 10.44 10.08 3.15
C LEU A 114 10.37 11.58 2.83
N ILE A 115 9.92 12.40 3.78
CA ILE A 115 9.85 13.86 3.64
C ILE A 115 11.24 14.45 3.37
N ASN A 116 12.24 14.07 4.17
CA ASN A 116 13.55 14.72 4.12
C ASN A 116 14.43 14.25 2.97
N LYS A 117 14.25 13.00 2.50
CA LYS A 117 15.17 12.37 1.55
C LYS A 117 14.51 12.01 0.23
N ARG A 118 13.18 11.88 0.17
CA ARG A 118 12.48 11.27 -0.96
C ARG A 118 11.27 12.06 -1.48
N LYS A 119 10.92 13.20 -0.89
CA LYS A 119 9.75 14.02 -1.29
C LYS A 119 9.66 14.34 -2.79
N ASP A 120 10.80 14.52 -3.46
CA ASP A 120 10.82 14.86 -4.89
C ASP A 120 10.66 13.62 -5.79
N ASP A 121 10.96 12.43 -5.24
CA ASP A 121 10.99 11.12 -5.93
C ASP A 121 9.71 10.30 -5.69
N VAL A 122 9.25 10.21 -4.44
CA VAL A 122 8.07 9.44 -4.03
C VAL A 122 6.80 10.24 -4.33
N LYS A 123 5.78 9.55 -4.87
CA LYS A 123 4.45 10.16 -5.14
C LYS A 123 3.34 9.53 -4.33
N VAL A 124 3.47 8.25 -3.99
CA VAL A 124 2.50 7.53 -3.16
C VAL A 124 3.23 6.83 -2.02
N ILE A 125 2.67 6.89 -0.82
CA ILE A 125 3.10 6.15 0.35
C ILE A 125 1.99 5.16 0.67
N LEU A 126 2.27 3.87 0.59
CA LEU A 126 1.40 2.81 1.10
C LEU A 126 1.85 2.47 2.52
N MET A 127 0.92 2.61 3.47
CA MET A 127 1.12 2.17 4.85
C MET A 127 -0.07 1.32 5.26
N THR A 128 0.14 0.02 5.36
CA THR A 128 -0.91 -0.97 5.67
C THR A 128 -0.93 -1.43 7.12
N GLU A 129 -0.12 -0.77 7.95
CA GLU A 129 -0.04 -0.98 9.38
C GLU A 129 -1.01 -0.04 10.13
N GLY A 130 -1.51 -0.51 11.27
CA GLY A 130 -2.41 0.23 12.14
C GLY A 130 -2.20 -0.13 13.61
N SER A 131 -2.70 0.72 14.51
CA SER A 131 -2.52 0.57 15.97
C SER A 131 -3.83 0.38 16.73
N GLY A 132 -4.94 0.12 16.03
CA GLY A 132 -6.26 0.06 16.65
C GLY A 132 -6.69 1.43 17.15
N SER A 133 -7.40 1.44 18.28
CA SER A 133 -7.89 2.65 18.93
C SER A 133 -6.82 3.55 19.56
N SER A 134 -5.55 3.12 19.57
CA SER A 134 -4.44 3.97 19.97
C SER A 134 -4.10 4.96 18.85
N SER A 135 -3.75 6.19 19.21
CA SER A 135 -3.38 7.23 18.24
C SER A 135 -2.13 7.99 18.65
N SER A 136 -1.52 8.67 17.68
CA SER A 136 -0.35 9.52 17.89
C SER A 136 -0.45 10.77 17.05
N GLN A 137 -0.66 11.92 17.70
CA GLN A 137 -0.67 13.22 17.01
C GLN A 137 0.65 13.45 16.27
N PHE A 138 1.77 13.00 16.84
CA PHE A 138 3.08 13.14 16.21
C PHE A 138 3.16 12.39 14.86
N VAL A 139 2.58 11.19 14.76
CA VAL A 139 2.51 10.48 13.47
C VAL A 139 1.50 11.12 12.53
N THR A 140 0.35 11.59 13.04
CA THR A 140 -0.62 12.37 12.25
C THR A 140 0.04 13.59 11.61
N ASP A 141 0.80 14.38 12.37
CA ASP A 141 1.50 15.56 11.87
C ASP A 141 2.48 15.18 10.75
N LYS A 142 3.20 14.06 10.89
CA LYS A 142 4.12 13.56 9.86
C LYS A 142 3.43 13.06 8.61
N ILE A 143 2.26 12.43 8.73
CA ILE A 143 1.42 12.09 7.59
C ILE A 143 1.01 13.37 6.85
N LEU A 144 0.52 14.38 7.57
CA LEU A 144 0.10 15.66 6.97
C LEU A 144 1.27 16.45 6.37
N GLU A 145 2.47 16.40 6.97
CA GLU A 145 3.68 16.96 6.37
C GLU A 145 4.05 16.26 5.05
N ALA A 146 3.88 14.93 4.97
CA ALA A 146 4.13 14.16 3.76
C ALA A 146 3.13 14.54 2.65
N THR A 147 1.85 14.71 2.99
CA THR A 147 0.82 15.12 2.03
C THR A 147 1.02 16.57 1.56
N ALA A 148 1.39 17.48 2.47
CA ALA A 148 1.79 18.84 2.13
C ALA A 148 3.04 18.89 1.22
N ALA A 149 3.92 17.88 1.30
CA ALA A 149 5.06 17.72 0.40
C ALA A 149 4.68 17.11 -0.96
N GLY A 150 3.40 16.84 -1.23
CA GLY A 150 2.89 16.34 -2.51
C GLY A 150 2.90 14.81 -2.63
N MET A 151 3.03 14.08 -1.53
CA MET A 151 2.93 12.61 -1.51
C MET A 151 1.52 12.20 -1.08
N LEU A 152 0.82 11.41 -1.89
CA LEU A 152 -0.43 10.79 -1.48
C LEU A 152 -0.16 9.68 -0.47
N VAL A 153 -0.90 9.65 0.65
CA VAL A 153 -0.77 8.60 1.66
C VAL A 153 -1.98 7.66 1.58
N VAL A 154 -1.76 6.39 1.27
CA VAL A 154 -2.81 5.37 1.18
C VAL A 154 -2.68 4.42 2.35
N VAL A 155 -3.79 4.22 3.08
CA VAL A 155 -3.81 3.44 4.31
C VAL A 155 -4.96 2.45 4.33
N ALA A 156 -4.75 1.33 5.02
CA ALA A 156 -5.77 0.32 5.25
C ALA A 156 -6.79 0.80 6.31
N ALA A 157 -8.09 0.50 6.12
CA ALA A 157 -9.14 0.90 7.07
C ALA A 157 -9.06 0.18 8.42
N GLY A 158 -8.44 -1.00 8.47
CA GLY A 158 -8.42 -1.87 9.65
C GLY A 158 -9.47 -2.98 9.58
N ASN A 159 -9.27 -4.03 10.38
CA ASN A 159 -9.90 -5.34 10.21
C ASN A 159 -10.68 -5.79 11.45
N HIS A 160 -11.42 -4.86 12.07
CA HIS A 160 -12.09 -5.07 13.35
C HIS A 160 -13.63 -4.95 13.27
N HIS A 161 -14.18 -4.72 12.09
CA HIS A 161 -15.59 -4.36 11.88
C HIS A 161 -16.02 -3.13 12.71
N PHE A 162 -15.10 -2.20 12.92
CA PHE A 162 -15.42 -0.97 13.65
C PHE A 162 -16.15 0.01 12.76
N ASP A 163 -17.24 0.56 13.31
CA ASP A 163 -17.79 1.85 12.88
C ASP A 163 -16.81 2.93 13.34
N LEU A 164 -16.08 3.52 12.40
CA LEU A 164 -15.00 4.48 12.70
C LEU A 164 -15.51 5.82 13.23
N ASP A 165 -16.81 6.11 13.13
CA ASP A 165 -17.42 7.29 13.75
C ASP A 165 -17.63 7.09 15.26
N ILE A 166 -17.68 5.83 15.71
CA ILE A 166 -17.86 5.43 17.11
C ILE A 166 -16.54 4.96 17.74
N THR A 167 -15.82 4.08 17.04
CA THR A 167 -14.58 3.45 17.48
C THR A 167 -13.48 3.78 16.47
N PRO A 168 -12.76 4.90 16.65
CA PRO A 168 -11.75 5.33 15.69
C PRO A 168 -10.59 4.33 15.63
N ASP A 169 -10.01 4.18 14.44
CA ASP A 169 -8.84 3.32 14.18
C ASP A 169 -7.76 4.15 13.50
N PHE A 170 -6.52 4.03 13.99
CA PHE A 170 -5.39 4.79 13.47
C PHE A 170 -4.71 4.05 12.31
N PRO A 171 -4.39 4.74 11.20
CA PRO A 171 -4.46 6.20 11.05
C PRO A 171 -5.82 6.73 10.58
N CYS A 172 -6.72 5.88 10.07
CA CYS A 172 -7.91 6.28 9.30
C CYS A 172 -8.79 7.37 9.91
N SER A 173 -9.05 7.32 11.21
CA SER A 173 -10.02 8.18 11.87
C SER A 173 -9.44 9.50 12.41
N PHE A 174 -8.13 9.75 12.29
CA PHE A 174 -7.47 10.82 13.03
C PHE A 174 -7.02 12.00 12.18
N GLY A 175 -7.59 13.17 12.49
CA GLY A 175 -7.07 14.48 12.07
C GLY A 175 -7.21 14.79 10.58
N ARG A 176 -8.28 14.30 9.93
CA ARG A 176 -8.45 14.38 8.48
C ARG A 176 -9.70 15.17 8.08
N SER A 177 -9.52 16.07 7.14
CA SER A 177 -10.48 16.45 6.12
C SER A 177 -10.31 15.52 4.91
N PRO A 178 -11.36 15.25 4.12
CA PRO A 178 -11.25 14.54 2.84
C PRO A 178 -10.21 15.13 1.85
N THR A 179 -9.74 16.35 2.10
CA THR A 179 -8.74 17.07 1.29
C THR A 179 -7.30 16.88 1.74
N ASP A 180 -7.03 16.12 2.81
CA ASP A 180 -5.72 16.12 3.46
C ASP A 180 -4.69 15.22 2.77
N GLY A 181 -5.03 14.65 1.62
CA GLY A 181 -4.13 13.80 0.83
C GLY A 181 -3.91 12.40 1.43
N VAL A 182 -4.79 11.98 2.34
CA VAL A 182 -4.79 10.63 2.91
C VAL A 182 -6.02 9.87 2.41
N LEU A 183 -5.82 8.69 1.85
CA LEU A 183 -6.89 7.79 1.40
C LEU A 183 -6.98 6.57 2.32
N CYS A 184 -8.08 6.48 3.07
CA CYS A 184 -8.45 5.31 3.84
C CYS A 184 -9.24 4.31 2.98
N VAL A 185 -8.76 3.06 2.94
CA VAL A 185 -9.26 2.03 2.03
C VAL A 185 -9.88 0.85 2.77
N ALA A 186 -11.19 0.67 2.58
CA ALA A 186 -11.92 -0.50 3.05
C ALA A 186 -11.80 -1.69 2.08
N ALA A 187 -12.08 -2.90 2.59
CA ALA A 187 -12.00 -4.14 1.83
C ALA A 187 -13.36 -4.62 1.37
N THR A 188 -13.43 -5.10 0.13
CA THR A 188 -14.62 -5.78 -0.41
C THR A 188 -14.36 -7.22 -0.83
N TYR A 189 -15.44 -8.00 -0.91
CA TYR A 189 -15.44 -9.33 -1.49
C TYR A 189 -15.34 -9.29 -3.01
N GLY A 190 -14.12 -9.34 -3.54
CA GLY A 190 -13.83 -9.58 -4.96
C GLY A 190 -14.79 -8.86 -5.91
N THR A 191 -15.49 -9.62 -6.76
CA THR A 191 -16.44 -9.09 -7.75
C THR A 191 -17.80 -8.68 -7.18
N LYS A 192 -18.13 -9.07 -5.95
CA LYS A 192 -19.41 -8.71 -5.32
C LYS A 192 -19.42 -7.26 -4.86
N MET A 193 -18.25 -6.66 -4.64
CA MET A 193 -18.08 -5.27 -4.18
C MET A 193 -18.85 -4.95 -2.89
N GLN A 194 -19.15 -5.97 -2.09
CA GLN A 194 -19.71 -5.84 -0.74
C GLN A 194 -18.57 -5.77 0.25
N LEU A 195 -18.67 -4.94 1.29
CA LEU A 195 -17.68 -4.89 2.37
C LEU A 195 -17.41 -6.29 2.93
N THR A 196 -16.15 -6.58 3.26
CA THR A 196 -15.83 -7.82 4.00
C THR A 196 -16.31 -7.70 5.44
N ASP A 197 -16.65 -8.85 6.04
CA ASP A 197 -17.24 -8.91 7.38
C ASP A 197 -16.38 -8.22 8.45
N ASP A 198 -15.08 -8.11 8.23
CA ASP A 198 -14.12 -7.56 9.17
C ASP A 198 -13.64 -6.14 8.81
N SER A 199 -13.96 -5.62 7.62
CA SER A 199 -13.52 -4.28 7.23
C SER A 199 -14.13 -3.23 8.16
N ASN A 200 -13.29 -2.33 8.68
CA ASN A 200 -13.79 -1.10 9.28
C ASN A 200 -14.50 -0.24 8.21
N PHE A 201 -15.44 0.61 8.66
CA PHE A 201 -16.33 1.41 7.81
C PHE A 201 -16.67 2.76 8.47
N ALA A 202 -17.58 3.53 7.86
CA ALA A 202 -18.05 4.87 8.26
C ALA A 202 -17.31 6.04 7.59
N LEU A 203 -17.55 7.28 8.05
CA LEU A 203 -17.21 8.50 7.30
C LEU A 203 -15.70 8.73 7.12
N ALA A 204 -14.87 8.11 7.95
CA ALA A 204 -13.42 8.15 7.83
C ALA A 204 -12.86 7.29 6.67
N VAL A 205 -13.67 6.43 6.05
CA VAL A 205 -13.29 5.62 4.89
C VAL A 205 -13.60 6.37 3.60
N ASP A 206 -12.60 6.56 2.75
CA ASP A 206 -12.74 7.32 1.50
C ASP A 206 -13.21 6.44 0.33
N ILE A 207 -12.69 5.22 0.25
CA ILE A 207 -12.95 4.29 -0.85
C ILE A 207 -12.87 2.84 -0.39
N ALA A 208 -13.46 1.93 -1.16
CA ALA A 208 -13.31 0.50 -0.96
C ALA A 208 -12.75 -0.17 -2.23
N ALA A 209 -11.92 -1.19 -2.05
CA ALA A 209 -11.34 -1.98 -3.13
C ALA A 209 -11.37 -3.48 -2.79
N PRO A 210 -11.23 -4.37 -3.79
CA PRO A 210 -11.16 -5.80 -3.55
C PRO A 210 -10.07 -6.14 -2.52
N GLY A 211 -10.48 -6.74 -1.40
CA GLY A 211 -9.58 -7.11 -0.31
C GLY A 211 -9.62 -8.60 0.04
N ASN A 212 -10.59 -9.36 -0.45
CA ASN A 212 -10.70 -10.80 -0.21
C ASN A 212 -10.19 -11.62 -1.39
N GLU A 213 -9.41 -12.67 -1.10
CA GLU A 213 -8.87 -13.61 -2.08
C GLU A 213 -7.96 -12.96 -3.15
N ILE A 214 -7.13 -12.01 -2.72
CA ILE A 214 -6.22 -11.27 -3.61
C ILE A 214 -4.93 -12.05 -3.80
N VAL A 215 -4.58 -12.37 -5.05
CA VAL A 215 -3.34 -13.09 -5.35
C VAL A 215 -2.16 -12.15 -5.17
N THR A 216 -1.07 -12.63 -4.59
CA THR A 216 0.16 -11.85 -4.40
C THR A 216 1.43 -12.70 -4.32
N THR A 217 2.60 -12.06 -4.35
CA THR A 217 3.91 -12.63 -4.04
C THR A 217 4.05 -12.97 -2.55
N ASP A 218 4.88 -13.95 -2.26
CA ASP A 218 5.24 -14.42 -0.91
C ASP A 218 6.73 -14.78 -0.89
N LEU A 219 7.29 -14.93 0.31
CA LEU A 219 8.73 -15.13 0.48
C LEU A 219 9.26 -16.38 -0.22
N ARG A 220 10.53 -16.32 -0.62
CA ARG A 220 11.29 -17.36 -1.32
C ARG A 220 10.73 -17.63 -2.72
N GLY A 221 10.35 -16.57 -3.43
CA GLY A 221 9.84 -16.66 -4.80
C GLY A 221 8.48 -17.37 -4.92
N LYS A 222 7.67 -17.34 -3.86
CA LYS A 222 6.38 -18.04 -3.79
C LYS A 222 5.23 -17.08 -4.04
N TYR A 223 4.03 -17.63 -4.11
CA TYR A 223 2.80 -16.86 -4.25
C TYR A 223 1.81 -17.28 -3.18
N ALA A 224 0.97 -16.35 -2.77
CA ALA A 224 -0.05 -16.54 -1.75
C ALA A 224 -1.35 -15.83 -2.12
N THR A 225 -2.34 -16.00 -1.25
CA THR A 225 -3.60 -15.26 -1.30
C THR A 225 -3.73 -14.44 -0.03
N ALA A 226 -3.82 -13.12 -0.20
CA ALA A 226 -4.05 -12.14 0.84
C ALA A 226 -5.55 -11.88 1.03
N LYS A 227 -5.88 -11.39 2.23
CA LYS A 227 -7.24 -11.00 2.62
C LYS A 227 -7.14 -9.67 3.37
N HIS A 228 -8.29 -9.02 3.61
CA HIS A 228 -8.45 -7.85 4.47
C HIS A 228 -8.15 -6.49 3.80
N THR A 229 -8.05 -5.42 4.59
CA THR A 229 -7.89 -4.04 4.09
C THR A 229 -6.49 -3.73 3.53
N SER A 230 -5.45 -4.45 3.95
CA SER A 230 -4.09 -4.27 3.42
C SER A 230 -3.99 -4.49 1.90
N PRO A 231 -4.42 -5.64 1.33
CA PRO A 231 -4.38 -5.83 -0.12
C PRO A 231 -5.29 -4.83 -0.87
N ALA A 232 -6.41 -4.41 -0.28
CA ALA A 232 -7.27 -3.38 -0.87
C ALA A 232 -6.53 -2.03 -0.98
N ALA A 233 -5.83 -1.61 0.07
CA ALA A 233 -5.01 -0.41 0.07
C ALA A 233 -3.85 -0.50 -0.94
N ALA A 234 -3.20 -1.67 -1.07
CA ALA A 234 -2.17 -1.90 -2.07
C ALA A 234 -2.69 -1.77 -3.50
N ILE A 235 -3.91 -2.25 -3.77
CA ILE A 235 -4.58 -2.04 -5.07
C ILE A 235 -4.77 -0.54 -5.34
N VAL A 236 -5.32 0.20 -4.38
CA VAL A 236 -5.56 1.64 -4.52
C VAL A 236 -4.26 2.42 -4.69
N ALA A 237 -3.19 2.08 -3.97
CA ALA A 237 -1.89 2.70 -4.14
C ALA A 237 -1.32 2.49 -5.56
N GLY A 238 -1.45 1.28 -6.10
CA GLY A 238 -1.10 1.01 -7.50
C GLY A 238 -1.91 1.83 -8.49
N ILE A 239 -3.23 1.93 -8.30
CA ILE A 239 -4.13 2.74 -9.16
C ILE A 239 -3.75 4.21 -9.07
N ALA A 240 -3.49 4.74 -7.87
CA ALA A 240 -3.07 6.11 -7.69
C ALA A 240 -1.77 6.44 -8.42
N GLY A 241 -0.84 5.47 -8.52
CA GLY A 241 0.37 5.62 -9.33
C GLY A 241 0.15 5.60 -10.85
N MET A 242 -1.04 5.21 -11.33
CA MET A 242 -1.39 5.29 -12.76
C MET A 242 -1.81 6.70 -13.20
N LEU A 243 -2.24 7.54 -12.25
CA LEU A 243 -2.87 8.86 -12.46
C LEU A 243 -1.84 9.99 -12.42
#